data_AF-A0A8S0TJF3-F1
#
_entry.id   AF-A0A8S0TJF3-F1
#
_cell.length_a   1.000
_cell.length_b   1.000
_cell.length_c   1.000
_cell.angle_alpha   90.00
_cell.angle_beta   90.00
_cell.angle_gamma   90.00
#
_symmetry.space_group_name_H-M   'P 1'
#
loop_
_entity.id
_entity.type
_entity.pdbx_description
1 polymer ?
#
loop_
_entity_poly.entity_id
_entity_poly.type
_entity_poly.pdbx_seq_one_letter_code
_entity_poly.pdbx_strand_id
1 'polypeptide(L)'
;MDSYKTGRSILDILLKTLDQQSVDILQEHDKDISHKLYCAWETWLSKLNNEDLEYNDEAELLVHIINTCAGYMVFEDMLQHPEYKKFSKLTNKICHQLKEYQNNKVHEMGNRDKGTHGIKYKEIETDMQALVQLVLEETNEIDSNIKQTFLMVAKTCYYMAFFDQETIGVHISKVIFENV
;
A
#
# COMPACT_ATOMS: atom_id res chain seq x y z
N MET A 1 -17.53 22.61 -14.74
CA MET A 1 -18.78 21.98 -14.22
C MET A 1 -18.73 20.44 -14.30
N ASP A 2 -17.97 19.87 -15.24
CA ASP A 2 -17.87 18.41 -15.41
C ASP A 2 -16.97 17.69 -14.40
N SER A 3 -15.85 18.29 -13.96
CA SER A 3 -14.94 17.69 -12.96
C SER A 3 -15.63 17.35 -11.63
N TYR A 4 -16.52 18.22 -11.15
CA TYR A 4 -17.27 18.00 -9.90
C TYR A 4 -18.28 16.84 -10.01
N LYS A 5 -18.92 16.68 -11.18
CA LYS A 5 -19.83 15.55 -11.42
C LYS A 5 -19.07 14.23 -11.49
N THR A 6 -17.91 14.21 -12.15
CA THR A 6 -17.04 13.04 -12.21
C THR A 6 -16.52 12.66 -10.82
N GLY A 7 -16.06 13.63 -10.03
CA GLY A 7 -15.58 13.37 -8.66
C GLY A 7 -16.67 12.78 -7.76
N ARG A 8 -17.89 13.31 -7.82
CA ARG A 8 -19.04 12.76 -7.08
C ARG A 8 -19.36 11.32 -7.48
N SER A 9 -19.33 11.03 -8.79
CA SER A 9 -19.57 9.68 -9.28
C SER A 9 -18.52 8.68 -8.79
N ILE A 10 -17.24 9.08 -8.72
CA ILE A 10 -16.17 8.21 -8.20
C ILE A 10 -16.37 7.94 -6.71
N LEU A 11 -16.71 8.96 -5.93
CA LEU A 11 -17.03 8.81 -4.51
C LEU A 11 -18.23 7.88 -4.32
N ASP A 12 -19.30 8.04 -5.09
CA ASP A 12 -20.47 7.16 -5.00
C ASP A 12 -20.12 5.69 -5.32
N ILE A 13 -19.20 5.44 -6.27
CA ILE A 13 -18.71 4.09 -6.58
C ILE A 13 -17.88 3.54 -5.42
N LEU A 14 -17.00 4.36 -4.84
CA LEU A 14 -16.19 3.96 -3.68
C LEU A 14 -17.09 3.57 -2.51
N LEU A 15 -18.01 4.44 -2.09
CA LEU A 15 -18.92 4.19 -0.98
C LEU A 15 -19.71 2.89 -1.17
N LYS A 16 -20.29 2.69 -2.37
CA LYS A 16 -21.01 1.44 -2.70
C LYS A 16 -20.13 0.20 -2.62
N THR A 17 -18.86 0.32 -3.02
CA THR A 17 -17.91 -0.80 -2.96
C THR A 17 -17.57 -1.14 -1.52
N LEU A 18 -17.36 -0.13 -0.66
CA LEU A 18 -17.08 -0.33 0.77
C LEU A 18 -18.30 -0.93 1.49
N ASP A 19 -19.50 -0.46 1.19
CA ASP A 19 -20.74 -1.04 1.72
C ASP A 19 -20.89 -2.51 1.34
N GLN A 20 -20.70 -2.84 0.06
CA GLN A 20 -20.81 -4.21 -0.42
C GLN A 20 -19.78 -5.13 0.27
N GLN A 21 -18.51 -4.72 0.34
CA GLN A 21 -17.47 -5.49 1.00
C GLN A 21 -17.75 -5.70 2.50
N SER A 22 -18.28 -4.67 3.17
CA SER A 22 -18.62 -4.77 4.59
C SER A 22 -19.78 -5.72 4.83
N VAL A 23 -20.80 -5.71 3.96
CA VAL A 23 -21.91 -6.65 4.00
C VAL A 23 -21.45 -8.09 3.76
N ASP A 24 -20.60 -8.32 2.77
CA ASP A 24 -20.07 -9.65 2.45
C ASP A 24 -19.28 -10.22 3.63
N ILE A 25 -18.39 -9.42 4.23
CA ILE A 25 -17.59 -9.84 5.39
C ILE A 25 -18.45 -10.05 6.65
N LEU A 26 -19.48 -9.23 6.87
CA LEU A 26 -20.44 -9.45 7.94
C LEU A 26 -21.18 -10.78 7.76
N GLN A 27 -21.58 -11.12 6.52
CA GLN A 27 -22.27 -12.38 6.23
C GLN A 27 -21.37 -13.61 6.38
N GLU A 28 -20.11 -13.51 5.97
CA GLU A 28 -19.16 -14.65 6.01
C GLU A 28 -18.51 -14.84 7.39
N HIS A 29 -18.29 -13.77 8.14
CA HIS A 29 -17.45 -13.78 9.34
C HIS A 29 -18.09 -13.18 10.59
N ASP A 30 -19.34 -12.71 10.52
CA ASP A 30 -20.07 -12.05 11.63
C ASP A 30 -19.29 -10.87 12.25
N LYS A 31 -18.53 -10.18 11.40
CA LYS A 31 -17.70 -9.03 11.78
C LYS A 31 -18.12 -7.79 10.99
N ASP A 32 -18.60 -6.77 11.70
CA ASP A 32 -18.81 -5.45 11.11
C ASP A 32 -17.48 -4.69 11.04
N ILE A 33 -17.04 -4.41 9.80
CA ILE A 33 -15.83 -3.65 9.51
C ILE A 33 -16.11 -2.29 8.86
N SER A 34 -17.38 -1.94 8.67
CA SER A 34 -17.81 -0.79 7.86
C SER A 34 -17.16 0.49 8.37
N HIS A 35 -17.30 0.76 9.67
CA HIS A 35 -16.72 1.95 10.30
C HIS A 35 -15.20 2.04 10.08
N LYS A 36 -14.48 0.92 10.19
CA LYS A 36 -13.01 0.90 10.04
C LYS A 36 -12.60 1.24 8.61
N LEU A 37 -13.28 0.65 7.62
CA LEU A 37 -13.03 0.95 6.21
C LEU A 37 -13.30 2.43 5.92
N TYR A 38 -14.44 2.97 6.37
CA TYR A 38 -14.79 4.37 6.19
C TYR A 38 -13.75 5.31 6.81
N CYS A 39 -13.36 5.09 8.06
CA CYS A 39 -12.36 5.92 8.73
C CYS A 39 -10.99 5.89 8.05
N ALA A 40 -10.57 4.73 7.53
CA ALA A 40 -9.29 4.60 6.83
C ALA A 40 -9.27 5.42 5.54
N TRP A 41 -10.31 5.31 4.71
CA TRP A 41 -10.45 6.07 3.48
C TRP A 41 -10.61 7.56 3.75
N GLU A 42 -11.41 7.96 4.74
CA GLU A 42 -11.59 9.35 5.14
C GLU A 42 -10.28 9.97 5.62
N THR A 43 -9.51 9.25 6.44
CA THR A 43 -8.20 9.70 6.93
C THR A 43 -7.24 9.93 5.77
N TRP A 44 -7.14 8.98 4.85
CA TRP A 44 -6.25 9.10 3.69
C TRP A 44 -6.67 10.23 2.74
N LEU A 45 -7.96 10.34 2.42
CA LEU A 45 -8.50 11.43 1.58
C LEU A 45 -8.30 12.81 2.21
N SER A 46 -8.43 12.90 3.53
CA SER A 46 -8.21 14.15 4.27
C SER A 46 -6.75 14.59 4.21
N LYS A 47 -5.81 13.66 4.42
CA LYS A 47 -4.37 13.92 4.27
C LYS A 47 -4.03 14.33 2.84
N LEU A 48 -4.66 13.70 1.84
CA LEU A 48 -4.43 13.99 0.42
C LEU A 48 -4.84 15.43 0.07
N ASN A 49 -5.92 15.93 0.66
CA ASN A 49 -6.40 17.30 0.41
C ASN A 49 -5.56 18.39 1.08
N ASN A 50 -4.85 18.07 2.17
CA ASN A 50 -4.12 19.06 2.96
C ASN A 50 -2.64 19.23 2.55
N GLU A 51 -2.17 18.51 1.51
CA GLU A 51 -0.75 18.44 1.13
C GLU A 51 0.20 17.97 2.27
N ASP A 52 -0.34 17.50 3.41
CA ASP A 52 0.40 17.00 4.57
C ASP A 52 1.04 15.62 4.33
N LEU A 53 0.95 15.09 3.10
CA LEU A 53 1.50 13.79 2.73
C LEU A 53 2.93 13.94 2.23
N GLU A 54 3.89 13.42 3.01
CA GLU A 54 5.30 13.33 2.59
C GLU A 54 5.43 12.44 1.32
N TYR A 55 4.57 11.42 1.16
CA TYR A 55 4.71 10.38 0.12
C TYR A 55 3.41 9.86 -0.51
N ASN A 56 2.28 10.53 -0.32
CA ASN A 56 0.95 9.99 -0.60
C ASN A 56 0.75 8.63 0.09
N ASP A 57 0.34 8.60 1.37
CA ASP A 57 0.28 7.45 2.31
C ASP A 57 -0.62 6.25 1.86
N GLU A 58 -0.68 5.97 0.56
CA GLU A 58 -1.40 4.91 -0.12
C GLU A 58 -0.99 3.53 0.38
N ALA A 59 0.30 3.30 0.70
CA ALA A 59 0.74 2.01 1.20
C ALA A 59 0.19 1.74 2.60
N GLU A 60 0.10 2.75 3.47
CA GLU A 60 -0.57 2.63 4.77
C GLU A 60 -2.06 2.32 4.60
N LEU A 61 -2.75 2.99 3.67
CA LEU A 61 -4.16 2.71 3.39
C LEU A 61 -4.37 1.24 2.95
N LEU A 62 -3.54 0.75 2.03
CA LEU A 62 -3.60 -0.66 1.59
C LEU A 62 -3.38 -1.63 2.73
N VAL A 63 -2.38 -1.38 3.58
CA VAL A 63 -2.12 -2.21 4.77
C VAL A 63 -3.32 -2.21 5.70
N HIS A 64 -3.94 -1.05 5.93
CA HIS A 64 -5.13 -0.95 6.79
C HIS A 64 -6.31 -1.74 6.23
N ILE A 65 -6.59 -1.60 4.93
CA ILE A 65 -7.70 -2.31 4.26
C ILE A 65 -7.47 -3.81 4.28
N ILE A 66 -6.27 -4.29 3.90
CA ILE A 66 -5.94 -5.72 3.87
C ILE A 66 -6.11 -6.33 5.26
N ASN A 67 -5.59 -5.68 6.29
CA ASN A 67 -5.70 -6.18 7.65
C ASN A 67 -7.14 -6.15 8.17
N THR A 68 -7.91 -5.13 7.83
CA THR A 68 -9.33 -5.02 8.19
C THR A 68 -10.15 -6.13 7.53
N CYS A 69 -9.95 -6.37 6.24
CA CYS A 69 -10.63 -7.44 5.51
C CYS A 69 -10.21 -8.84 6.00
N ALA A 70 -8.95 -9.02 6.38
CA ALA A 70 -8.47 -10.25 7.02
C ALA A 70 -9.00 -10.44 8.46
N GLY A 71 -9.75 -9.47 8.98
CA GLY A 71 -10.36 -9.52 10.30
C GLY A 71 -9.38 -9.30 11.46
N TYR A 72 -8.19 -8.75 11.18
CA TYR A 72 -7.24 -8.31 12.20
C TYR A 72 -7.74 -7.04 12.89
N MET A 73 -7.50 -6.95 14.20
CA MET A 73 -7.92 -5.81 15.00
C MET A 73 -6.93 -4.65 14.88
N VAL A 74 -7.12 -3.83 13.84
CA VAL A 74 -6.48 -2.52 13.76
C VAL A 74 -7.37 -1.51 14.50
N PHE A 75 -6.88 -1.01 15.63
CA PHE A 75 -7.56 0.02 16.43
C PHE A 75 -6.94 1.40 16.15
N GLU A 76 -7.71 2.47 16.35
CA GLU A 76 -7.21 3.84 16.20
C GLU A 76 -5.97 4.11 17.07
N ASP A 77 -5.94 3.58 18.30
CA ASP A 77 -4.78 3.70 19.19
C ASP A 77 -3.53 3.01 18.63
N MET A 78 -3.69 1.88 17.93
CA MET A 78 -2.59 1.19 17.26
C MET A 78 -2.02 2.04 16.11
N LEU A 79 -2.88 2.75 15.35
CA LEU A 79 -2.43 3.65 14.28
C LEU A 79 -1.59 4.80 14.84
N GLN A 80 -1.85 5.22 16.09
CA GLN A 80 -1.07 6.25 16.76
C GLN A 80 0.22 5.72 17.38
N HIS A 81 0.37 4.40 17.51
CA HIS A 81 1.52 3.77 18.15
C HIS A 81 2.82 4.07 17.39
N PRO A 82 3.93 4.41 18.08
CA PRO A 82 5.19 4.76 17.42
C PRO A 82 5.74 3.67 16.51
N GLU A 83 5.57 2.40 16.88
CA GLU A 83 6.02 1.28 16.06
C GLU A 83 5.22 1.18 14.76
N TYR A 84 3.89 1.39 14.81
CA TYR A 84 3.04 1.34 13.61
C TYR A 84 3.39 2.50 12.68
N LYS A 85 3.61 3.70 13.24
CA LYS A 85 4.09 4.86 12.47
C LYS A 85 5.44 4.63 11.83
N LYS A 86 6.36 3.90 12.49
CA LYS A 86 7.66 3.51 11.92
C LYS A 86 7.47 2.61 10.70
N PHE A 87 6.60 1.59 10.80
CA PHE A 87 6.25 0.73 9.67
C PHE A 87 5.59 1.50 8.53
N SER A 88 4.57 2.32 8.82
CA SER A 88 3.87 3.15 7.84
C SER A 88 4.85 4.06 7.11
N LYS A 89 5.64 4.85 7.83
CA LYS A 89 6.59 5.80 7.23
C LYS A 89 7.58 5.09 6.31
N LEU A 90 8.17 4.00 6.77
CA LEU A 90 9.18 3.27 5.99
C LEU A 90 8.57 2.61 4.74
N THR A 91 7.39 2.01 4.87
CA THR A 91 6.71 1.35 3.74
C THR A 91 6.24 2.36 2.69
N ASN A 92 5.65 3.49 3.12
CA ASN A 92 5.26 4.58 2.23
C ASN A 92 6.49 5.17 1.50
N LYS A 93 7.60 5.41 2.21
CA LYS A 93 8.87 5.88 1.63
C LYS A 93 9.35 4.93 0.52
N ILE A 94 9.41 3.62 0.82
CA ILE A 94 9.85 2.59 -0.13
C ILE A 94 8.96 2.57 -1.37
N CYS A 95 7.63 2.46 -1.20
CA CYS A 95 6.70 2.42 -2.32
C CYS A 95 6.76 3.70 -3.18
N HIS A 96 6.94 4.86 -2.55
CA HIS A 96 7.13 6.12 -3.26
C HIS A 96 8.43 6.14 -4.09
N GLN A 97 9.56 5.80 -3.47
CA GLN A 97 10.86 5.74 -4.17
C GLN A 97 10.83 4.77 -5.35
N LEU A 98 10.16 3.62 -5.19
CA LEU A 98 9.98 2.60 -6.23
C LEU A 98 9.09 3.11 -7.37
N LYS A 99 7.99 3.80 -7.06
CA LYS A 99 7.11 4.44 -8.05
C LYS A 99 7.86 5.48 -8.87
N GLU A 100 8.64 6.33 -8.22
CA GLU A 100 9.50 7.30 -8.92
C GLU A 100 10.57 6.63 -9.76
N TYR A 101 11.19 5.56 -9.26
CA TYR A 101 12.18 4.79 -10.00
C TYR A 101 11.58 4.14 -11.26
N GLN A 102 10.37 3.58 -11.15
CA GLN A 102 9.62 3.03 -12.28
C GLN A 102 9.29 4.11 -13.32
N ASN A 103 8.77 5.26 -12.90
CA ASN A 103 8.44 6.36 -13.81
C ASN A 103 9.69 6.85 -14.55
N ASN A 104 10.82 7.01 -13.86
CA ASN A 104 12.07 7.46 -14.47
C ASN A 104 12.65 6.44 -15.46
N LYS A 105 12.54 5.13 -15.16
CA LYS A 105 12.91 4.06 -16.12
C LYS A 105 12.16 4.18 -17.45
N VAL A 106 10.87 4.53 -17.41
CA VAL A 106 10.03 4.66 -18.61
C VAL A 106 10.41 5.89 -19.43
N HIS A 107 10.88 6.96 -18.79
CA HIS A 107 11.28 8.21 -19.46
C HIS A 107 12.74 8.20 -20.00
N GLU A 108 13.64 7.38 -19.46
CA GLU A 108 15.09 7.38 -19.79
C GLU A 108 15.53 6.34 -20.85
N MET A 109 14.69 6.00 -21.83
CA MET A 109 15.18 5.24 -23.01
C MET A 109 16.25 5.99 -23.83
N GLY A 110 16.56 7.27 -23.51
CA GLY A 110 17.45 8.14 -24.30
C GLY A 110 18.74 8.65 -23.65
N ASN A 111 18.92 8.66 -22.32
CA ASN A 111 20.15 9.20 -21.72
C ASN A 111 20.38 8.61 -20.32
N ARG A 112 21.34 7.69 -20.20
CA ARG A 112 21.66 7.02 -18.93
C ARG A 112 22.66 7.85 -18.12
N ASP A 113 22.18 8.62 -17.16
CA ASP A 113 23.03 9.04 -16.04
C ASP A 113 23.02 7.92 -14.97
N LYS A 114 23.83 6.89 -15.21
CA LYS A 114 23.90 5.67 -14.38
C LYS A 114 24.22 5.95 -12.90
N GLY A 115 24.84 7.10 -12.60
CA GLY A 115 25.26 7.47 -11.24
C GLY A 115 24.09 7.71 -10.29
N THR A 116 23.11 8.51 -10.69
CA THR A 116 21.97 8.91 -9.84
C THR A 116 21.01 7.74 -9.60
N HIS A 117 20.76 6.93 -10.62
CA HIS A 117 19.94 5.72 -10.50
C HIS A 117 20.57 4.68 -9.57
N GLY A 118 21.90 4.54 -9.59
CA GLY A 118 22.62 3.64 -8.69
C GLY A 118 22.54 4.05 -7.21
N ILE A 119 22.53 5.36 -6.92
CA ILE A 119 22.39 5.88 -5.55
C ILE A 119 20.97 5.64 -5.03
N LYS A 120 19.95 6.01 -5.81
CA LYS A 120 18.54 5.83 -5.43
C LYS A 120 18.18 4.36 -5.22
N TYR A 121 18.70 3.47 -6.07
CA TYR A 121 18.52 2.03 -5.88
C TYR A 121 19.14 1.52 -4.58
N LYS A 122 20.36 1.95 -4.23
CA LYS A 122 20.99 1.56 -2.96
C LYS A 122 20.21 2.04 -1.74
N GLU A 123 19.58 3.20 -1.82
CA GLU A 123 18.71 3.71 -0.75
C GLU A 123 17.48 2.81 -0.59
N ILE A 124 16.80 2.47 -1.70
CA ILE A 124 15.66 1.55 -1.70
C ILE A 124 16.04 0.18 -1.09
N GLU A 125 17.19 -0.38 -1.46
CA GLU A 125 17.68 -1.63 -0.89
C GLU A 125 17.95 -1.54 0.62
N THR A 126 18.51 -0.41 1.06
CA THR A 126 18.78 -0.16 2.49
C THR A 126 17.48 -0.04 3.28
N ASP A 127 16.51 0.70 2.75
CA ASP A 127 15.19 0.86 3.37
C ASP A 127 14.42 -0.47 3.39
N MET A 128 14.48 -1.28 2.33
CA MET A 128 13.91 -2.63 2.29
C MET A 128 14.54 -3.56 3.32
N GLN A 129 15.86 -3.52 3.49
CA GLN A 129 16.56 -4.29 4.54
C GLN A 129 16.11 -3.84 5.93
N ALA A 130 15.99 -2.53 6.17
CA ALA A 130 15.49 -2.00 7.42
C ALA A 130 14.04 -2.45 7.69
N LEU A 131 13.18 -2.51 6.67
CA LEU A 131 11.81 -3.01 6.81
C LEU A 131 11.79 -4.49 7.17
N VAL A 132 12.61 -5.32 6.52
CA VAL A 132 12.72 -6.75 6.84
C VAL A 132 13.21 -6.95 8.28
N GLN A 133 14.22 -6.20 8.71
CA GLN A 133 14.69 -6.25 10.10
C GLN A 133 13.57 -5.89 11.07
N LEU A 134 12.83 -4.82 10.80
CA LEU A 134 11.73 -4.37 11.64
C LEU A 134 10.60 -5.42 11.76
N VAL A 135 10.31 -6.15 10.67
CA VAL A 135 9.34 -7.26 10.71
C VAL A 135 9.82 -8.45 11.55
N LEU A 136 11.13 -8.72 11.54
CA LEU A 136 11.74 -9.82 12.30
C LEU A 136 11.94 -9.49 13.78
N GLU A 137 11.85 -8.22 14.18
CA GLU A 137 11.91 -7.82 15.59
C GLU A 137 10.72 -8.42 16.38
N GLU A 138 11.03 -9.23 17.40
CA GLU A 138 10.07 -9.80 18.34
C GLU A 138 9.62 -8.75 19.36
N THR A 139 8.77 -7.83 18.92
CA THR A 139 7.98 -6.95 19.78
C THR A 139 6.54 -7.46 19.86
N ASN A 140 5.91 -7.33 21.03
CA ASN A 140 4.52 -7.75 21.26
C ASN A 140 3.49 -6.64 20.99
N GLU A 141 3.92 -5.45 20.55
CA GLU A 141 3.05 -4.28 20.40
C GLU A 141 2.23 -4.31 19.10
N ILE A 142 2.71 -5.02 18.08
CA ILE A 142 2.02 -5.18 16.79
C ILE A 142 1.96 -6.65 16.43
N ASP A 143 0.76 -7.12 16.06
CA ASP A 143 0.54 -8.48 15.58
C ASP A 143 1.48 -8.81 14.41
N SER A 144 2.10 -10.00 14.45
CA SER A 144 3.05 -10.42 13.43
C SER A 144 2.45 -10.41 12.03
N ASN A 145 1.16 -10.73 11.87
CA ASN A 145 0.50 -10.68 10.57
C ASN A 145 0.40 -9.25 10.04
N ILE A 146 0.13 -8.27 10.91
CA ILE A 146 0.11 -6.84 10.52
C ILE A 146 1.50 -6.42 10.03
N LYS A 147 2.57 -6.83 10.73
CA LYS A 147 3.96 -6.59 10.30
C LYS A 147 4.23 -7.22 8.92
N GLN A 148 3.78 -8.45 8.71
CA GLN A 148 3.91 -9.14 7.41
C GLN A 148 3.14 -8.43 6.30
N THR A 149 1.98 -7.84 6.58
CA THR A 149 1.20 -7.07 5.59
C THR A 149 1.98 -5.85 5.09
N PHE A 150 2.70 -5.12 5.97
CA PHE A 150 3.58 -4.03 5.54
C PHE A 150 4.65 -4.52 4.55
N LEU A 151 5.33 -5.62 4.88
CA LEU A 151 6.33 -6.20 4.00
C LEU A 151 5.74 -6.73 2.69
N MET A 152 4.55 -7.31 2.72
CA MET A 152 3.83 -7.78 1.53
C MET A 152 3.53 -6.62 0.56
N VAL A 153 3.04 -5.50 1.08
CA VAL A 153 2.78 -4.29 0.26
C VAL A 153 4.08 -3.75 -0.32
N ALA A 154 5.15 -3.61 0.48
CA ALA A 154 6.45 -3.17 -0.01
C ALA A 154 7.02 -4.09 -1.11
N LYS A 155 6.95 -5.41 -0.93
CA LYS A 155 7.38 -6.40 -1.94
C LYS A 155 6.57 -6.29 -3.22
N THR A 156 5.28 -5.97 -3.14
CA THR A 156 4.42 -5.77 -4.30
C THR A 156 4.84 -4.52 -5.07
N CYS A 157 5.05 -3.38 -4.39
CA CYS A 157 5.61 -2.17 -4.99
C CYS A 157 6.97 -2.46 -5.66
N TYR A 158 7.82 -3.25 -4.99
CA TYR A 158 9.14 -3.61 -5.49
C TYR A 158 9.02 -4.42 -6.78
N TYR A 159 8.23 -5.48 -6.77
CA TYR A 159 7.97 -6.31 -7.94
C TYR A 159 7.48 -5.48 -9.14
N MET A 160 6.51 -4.57 -8.91
CA MET A 160 5.98 -3.69 -9.96
C MET A 160 7.03 -2.72 -10.56
N ALA A 161 7.99 -2.25 -9.77
CA ALA A 161 9.03 -1.34 -10.25
C ALA A 161 10.17 -2.04 -11.01
N PHE A 162 10.33 -3.35 -10.82
CA PHE A 162 11.40 -4.13 -11.43
C PHE A 162 11.00 -4.81 -12.73
N PHE A 163 9.78 -5.33 -12.81
CA PHE A 163 9.28 -6.01 -13.99
C PHE A 163 8.43 -5.07 -14.85
N ASP A 164 8.60 -5.16 -16.16
CA ASP A 164 7.76 -4.46 -17.12
C ASP A 164 6.37 -5.12 -17.23
N GLN A 165 5.41 -4.41 -17.84
CA GLN A 165 4.03 -4.86 -17.94
C GLN A 165 3.86 -6.17 -18.73
N GLU A 166 4.70 -6.43 -19.73
CA GLU A 166 4.67 -7.68 -20.50
C GLU A 166 5.10 -8.85 -19.62
N THR A 167 6.22 -8.71 -18.91
CA THR A 167 6.70 -9.72 -17.97
C THR A 167 5.69 -9.97 -16.84
N ILE A 168 5.09 -8.92 -16.28
CA ILE A 168 4.03 -9.05 -15.26
C ILE A 168 2.83 -9.81 -15.84
N GLY A 169 2.41 -9.52 -17.08
CA GLY A 169 1.32 -10.23 -17.74
C GLY A 169 1.57 -11.72 -17.90
N VAL A 170 2.80 -12.12 -18.26
CA VAL A 170 3.20 -13.53 -18.33
C VAL A 170 3.15 -14.19 -16.95
N HIS A 171 3.66 -13.51 -15.91
CA HIS A 171 3.61 -14.04 -14.54
C HIS A 171 2.16 -14.19 -14.03
N ILE A 172 1.28 -13.23 -14.34
CA ILE A 172 -0.16 -13.33 -14.02
C ILE A 172 -0.79 -14.53 -14.72
N SER A 173 -0.54 -14.71 -16.04
CA SER A 173 -1.03 -15.86 -16.82
C SER A 173 -0.69 -17.16 -16.11
N LYS A 174 0.59 -17.30 -15.75
CA LYS A 174 1.13 -18.51 -15.15
C LYS A 174 0.61 -18.78 -13.74
N VAL A 175 0.48 -17.76 -12.91
CA VAL A 175 0.09 -17.94 -11.49
C VAL A 175 -1.41 -18.11 -11.33
N ILE A 176 -2.23 -17.42 -12.12
CA ILE A 176 -3.68 -17.38 -11.94
C ILE A 176 -4.42 -18.40 -12.81
N PHE A 177 -3.94 -18.65 -14.04
CA PHE A 177 -4.72 -19.38 -15.04
C PHE A 177 -4.12 -20.75 -15.43
N GLU A 178 -2.87 -21.02 -15.06
CA GLU A 178 -2.23 -22.31 -15.32
C GLU A 178 -2.27 -23.18 -14.06
N ASN A 179 -2.62 -24.47 -14.23
CA ASN A 179 -2.59 -25.44 -13.14
C ASN A 179 -1.14 -25.86 -12.83
N VAL A 180 -0.88 -26.19 -11.55
CA VAL A 180 0.42 -26.66 -11.04
C VAL A 180 0.67 -28.13 -11.36
#